data_AF-A0A669EW91-F1
#
_entry.id   AF-A0A669EW91-F1
#
_cell.length_a   1.000
_cell.length_b   1.000
_cell.length_c   1.000
_cell.angle_alpha   90.00
_cell.angle_beta   90.00
_cell.angle_gamma   90.00
#
_symmetry.space_group_name_H-M   'P 1'
#
loop_
_entity.id
_entity.type
_entity.pdbx_description
1 polymer ?
#
loop_
_entity_poly.entity_id
_entity_poly.type
_entity_poly.pdbx_seq_one_letter_code
_entity_poly.pdbx_strand_id
1 'polypeptide(L)'
;GERGRRFTASLILKLHDVNGVKFGEYKLKSGLLIYERVQEEGLQFHSVCGAPYTALPLATVICSQHELPMVIRRKEAKDYGTKRLVEGSFRQGDTCLIIEDTVTSGTSILETAEVLCKEGLKVTDAVVLMDREQGGVEMLASKGIKLHPIISISQLLRVLQAAERIDAQTAQSVHRFIQDNNRHSPSSIKAAEDYGGEAVQPLLNAHAVPGPGVLKGLSAAGKPLGRGCLLVAQMSSQDHCLQLFCVAQVQMAEEHSDFVMGFICGSKLTERPEFIHMTPGVQMQAGGDLLGQQYTTPEEVVQDKDNNG
;
A
#
# COMPACT_ATOMS: atom_id res chain seq x y z
N GLY A 1 2.52 -4.32 27.30
CA GLY A 1 1.72 -4.42 28.55
C GLY A 1 0.23 -4.49 28.23
N GLU A 2 -0.62 -4.84 29.19
CA GLU A 2 -2.09 -4.97 29.01
C GLU A 2 -2.76 -3.76 28.33
N ARG A 3 -2.21 -2.56 28.53
CA ARG A 3 -2.67 -1.31 27.90
C ARG A 3 -2.52 -1.33 26.36
N GLY A 4 -1.39 -1.83 25.84
CA GLY A 4 -1.16 -1.98 24.41
C GLY A 4 -2.06 -3.05 23.78
N ARG A 5 -2.34 -4.16 24.49
CA ARG A 5 -3.22 -5.24 23.99
C ARG A 5 -4.68 -4.78 23.84
N ARG A 6 -5.21 -3.97 24.78
CA ARG A 6 -6.56 -3.39 24.68
C ARG A 6 -6.65 -2.37 23.55
N PHE A 7 -5.60 -1.57 23.34
CA PHE A 7 -5.53 -0.60 22.24
C PHE A 7 -5.54 -1.28 20.87
N THR A 8 -4.68 -2.27 20.63
CA THR A 8 -4.62 -3.02 19.36
C THR A 8 -5.95 -3.71 19.03
N ALA A 9 -6.60 -4.34 20.01
CA ALA A 9 -7.90 -5.00 19.78
C ALA A 9 -9.02 -3.99 19.45
N SER A 10 -9.10 -2.88 20.20
CA SER A 10 -10.04 -1.79 19.89
C SER A 10 -9.76 -1.18 18.53
N LEU A 11 -8.49 -1.06 18.16
CA LEU A 11 -8.06 -0.52 16.87
C LEU A 11 -8.47 -1.43 15.71
N ILE A 12 -8.25 -2.73 15.82
CA ILE A 12 -8.65 -3.69 14.78
C ILE A 12 -10.18 -3.65 14.58
N LEU A 13 -10.95 -3.58 15.67
CA LEU A 13 -12.40 -3.44 15.59
C LEU A 13 -12.83 -2.10 14.99
N LYS A 14 -12.19 -0.98 15.37
CA LYS A 14 -12.44 0.33 14.75
C LYS A 14 -12.08 0.35 13.27
N LEU A 15 -10.96 -0.27 12.88
CA LEU A 15 -10.55 -0.43 11.49
C LEU A 15 -11.55 -1.29 10.73
N HIS A 16 -12.07 -2.37 11.32
CA HIS A 16 -13.15 -3.16 10.73
C HIS A 16 -14.45 -2.36 10.58
N ASP A 17 -14.89 -1.63 11.61
CA ASP A 17 -16.14 -0.85 11.62
C ASP A 17 -16.14 0.30 10.61
N VAL A 18 -14.96 0.79 10.20
CA VAL A 18 -14.79 1.75 9.10
C VAL A 18 -14.48 1.09 7.75
N ASN A 19 -14.70 -0.23 7.60
CA ASN A 19 -14.34 -1.03 6.42
C ASN A 19 -12.85 -1.00 6.03
N GLY A 20 -11.95 -0.68 6.97
CA GLY A 20 -10.49 -0.63 6.81
C GLY A 20 -9.77 -1.98 6.78
N VAL A 21 -10.51 -3.10 6.85
CA VAL A 21 -10.00 -4.45 6.53
C VAL A 21 -11.00 -5.14 5.60
N LYS A 22 -10.81 -4.93 4.30
CA LYS A 22 -11.44 -5.69 3.22
C LYS A 22 -10.36 -5.91 2.15
N PHE A 23 -10.32 -7.08 1.53
CA PHE A 23 -9.52 -7.24 0.33
C PHE A 23 -10.14 -6.36 -0.76
N GLY A 24 -9.42 -5.30 -1.13
CA GLY A 24 -9.87 -4.33 -2.13
C GLY A 24 -10.64 -3.16 -1.53
N GLU A 25 -10.17 -1.96 -1.88
CA GLU A 25 -10.63 -0.60 -1.51
C GLU A 25 -10.37 -0.16 -0.06
N TYR A 26 -9.40 0.76 0.09
CA TYR A 26 -8.95 1.31 1.37
C TYR A 26 -9.18 2.83 1.43
N LYS A 27 -9.69 3.30 2.58
CA LYS A 27 -9.50 4.67 3.07
C LYS A 27 -8.92 4.56 4.48
N LEU A 28 -7.59 4.67 4.60
CA LEU A 28 -6.89 4.55 5.88
C LEU A 28 -6.67 5.93 6.51
N LYS A 29 -7.13 6.11 7.76
CA LYS A 29 -6.63 7.15 8.67
C LYS A 29 -5.29 6.73 9.30
N SER A 30 -4.42 6.04 8.56
CA SER A 30 -3.23 5.35 9.10
C SER A 30 -2.10 6.27 9.54
N GLY A 31 -2.00 7.49 8.99
CA GLY A 31 -0.96 8.44 9.38
C GLY A 31 -0.93 8.70 10.90
N LEU A 32 -2.10 8.90 11.51
CA LEU A 32 -2.24 9.16 12.95
C LEU A 32 -1.74 7.99 13.80
N LEU A 33 -2.06 6.75 13.42
CA LEU A 33 -1.70 5.54 14.19
C LEU A 33 -0.20 5.24 14.11
N ILE A 34 0.40 5.49 12.96
CA ILE A 34 1.85 5.35 12.77
C ILE A 34 2.58 6.33 13.69
N TYR A 35 2.11 7.58 13.79
CA TYR A 35 2.76 8.55 14.67
C TYR A 35 2.52 8.28 16.16
N GLU A 36 1.35 7.79 16.56
CA GLU A 36 1.12 7.33 17.94
C GLU A 36 2.11 6.22 18.32
N ARG A 37 2.35 5.25 17.43
CA ARG A 37 3.34 4.19 17.64
C ARG A 37 4.76 4.74 17.82
N VAL A 38 5.12 5.76 17.04
CA VAL A 38 6.39 6.48 17.17
C VAL A 38 6.54 7.10 18.55
N GLN A 39 5.48 7.74 19.07
CA GLN A 39 5.47 8.36 20.39
C GLN A 39 5.54 7.32 21.52
N GLU A 40 4.79 6.22 21.42
CA GLU A 40 4.79 5.14 22.41
C GLU A 40 6.16 4.47 22.58
N GLU A 41 6.87 4.26 21.48
CA GLU A 41 8.22 3.68 21.48
C GLU A 41 9.31 4.73 21.80
N GLY A 42 8.95 6.01 21.89
CA GLY A 42 9.89 7.10 22.22
C GLY A 42 10.98 7.32 21.18
N LEU A 43 10.68 7.05 19.89
CA LEU A 43 11.68 7.05 18.82
C LEU A 43 12.25 8.46 18.59
N GLN A 44 13.56 8.53 18.40
CA GLN A 44 14.28 9.77 18.15
C GLN A 44 14.74 9.81 16.69
N PHE A 45 14.33 10.84 15.97
CA PHE A 45 14.67 11.03 14.55
C PHE A 45 14.63 12.52 14.20
N HIS A 46 15.26 12.85 13.08
CA HIS A 46 15.38 14.21 12.57
C HIS A 46 14.48 14.42 11.33
N SER A 47 14.24 13.35 10.57
CA SER A 47 13.37 13.38 9.40
C SER A 47 12.63 12.06 9.21
N VAL A 48 11.60 12.08 8.37
CA VAL A 48 10.80 10.90 8.01
C VAL A 48 10.91 10.64 6.51
N CYS A 49 11.00 9.38 6.11
CA CYS A 49 10.95 8.93 4.72
C CYS A 49 9.88 7.84 4.55
N GLY A 50 8.93 8.05 3.64
CA GLY A 50 8.06 6.96 3.19
C GLY A 50 8.81 6.04 2.23
N ALA A 51 8.71 4.73 2.42
CA ALA A 51 9.16 3.78 1.43
C ALA A 51 8.31 3.91 0.14
N PRO A 52 8.94 4.02 -1.05
CA PRO A 52 8.16 4.20 -2.27
C PRO A 52 7.30 2.96 -2.61
N TYR A 53 6.04 3.11 -3.04
CA TYR A 53 5.31 4.37 -3.30
C TYR A 53 4.15 4.61 -2.34
N THR A 54 3.55 3.55 -1.83
CA THR A 54 2.29 3.60 -1.07
C THR A 54 2.44 4.21 0.32
N ALA A 55 3.64 4.17 0.89
CA ALA A 55 3.92 4.83 2.17
C ALA A 55 4.28 6.32 2.05
N LEU A 56 4.48 6.85 0.84
CA LEU A 56 4.78 8.28 0.65
C LEU A 56 3.63 9.19 1.14
N PRO A 57 2.35 8.98 0.75
CA PRO A 57 1.26 9.77 1.30
C PRO A 57 1.13 9.65 2.82
N LEU A 58 1.43 8.49 3.40
CA LEU A 58 1.40 8.28 4.85
C LEU A 58 2.44 9.14 5.56
N ALA A 59 3.68 9.07 5.08
CA ALA A 59 4.77 9.92 5.58
C ALA A 59 4.46 11.40 5.40
N THR A 60 3.90 11.81 4.26
CA THR A 60 3.50 13.21 4.00
C THR A 60 2.47 13.70 5.00
N VAL A 61 1.43 12.91 5.28
CA VAL A 61 0.39 13.28 6.26
C VAL A 61 0.99 13.40 7.67
N ILE A 62 1.82 12.44 8.09
CA ILE A 62 2.51 12.47 9.39
C ILE A 62 3.36 13.74 9.52
N CYS A 63 4.18 14.04 8.50
CA CYS A 63 5.05 15.21 8.52
C CYS A 63 4.26 16.51 8.53
N SER A 64 3.19 16.59 7.74
CA SER A 64 2.33 17.77 7.67
C SER A 64 1.61 18.03 8.99
N GLN A 65 1.06 16.99 9.63
CA GLN A 65 0.30 17.13 10.88
C GLN A 65 1.17 17.45 12.11
N HIS A 66 2.43 17.00 12.09
CA HIS A 66 3.33 17.11 13.24
C HIS A 66 4.54 18.03 12.98
N GLU A 67 4.50 18.80 11.87
CA GLU A 67 5.54 19.76 11.47
C GLU A 67 6.95 19.14 11.42
N LEU A 68 7.05 17.90 10.92
CA LEU A 68 8.30 17.15 10.86
C LEU A 68 8.99 17.33 9.51
N PRO A 69 10.34 17.35 9.46
CA PRO A 69 11.07 17.31 8.20
C PRO A 69 10.82 16.00 7.45
N MET A 70 10.52 16.11 6.15
CA MET A 70 10.35 14.96 5.27
C MET A 70 11.50 14.88 4.26
N VAL A 71 11.99 13.66 4.03
CA VAL A 71 12.85 13.32 2.89
C VAL A 71 12.13 12.33 1.99
N ILE A 72 12.41 12.39 0.69
CA ILE A 72 11.77 11.54 -0.33
C ILE A 72 12.85 10.78 -1.07
N ARG A 73 12.84 9.44 -0.93
CA ARG A 73 13.63 8.55 -1.78
C ARG A 73 12.98 8.48 -3.17
N ARG A 74 13.73 8.80 -4.21
CA ARG A 74 13.38 8.49 -5.59
C ARG A 74 13.76 7.05 -5.91
N LYS A 75 12.88 6.32 -6.61
CA LYS A 75 13.19 4.98 -7.12
C LYS A 75 14.17 5.02 -8.30
N GLU A 76 14.17 6.10 -9.05
CA GLU A 76 15.00 6.30 -10.25
C GLU A 76 15.73 7.65 -10.20
N ALA A 77 17.00 7.67 -10.64
CA ALA A 77 17.76 8.91 -10.80
C ALA A 77 17.30 9.66 -12.06
N LYS A 78 17.35 11.01 -12.04
CA LYS A 78 17.13 11.82 -13.25
C LYS A 78 18.31 11.68 -14.22
N ASP A 79 18.02 11.64 -15.52
CA ASP A 79 19.03 11.70 -16.60
C ASP A 79 19.74 13.06 -16.69
N TYR A 80 19.10 14.13 -16.19
CA TYR A 80 19.64 15.49 -16.17
C TYR A 80 19.43 16.18 -14.81
N GLY A 81 20.44 16.92 -14.34
CA GLY A 81 20.45 17.62 -13.05
C GLY A 81 21.24 16.91 -11.95
N THR A 82 21.03 17.29 -10.69
CA THR A 82 21.68 16.62 -9.54
C THR A 82 21.15 15.20 -9.44
N LYS A 83 22.00 14.20 -9.71
CA LYS A 83 21.70 12.75 -9.69
C LYS A 83 21.38 12.19 -8.28
N ARG A 84 20.86 13.02 -7.38
CA ARG A 84 20.54 12.67 -5.99
C ARG A 84 19.33 11.76 -5.96
N LEU A 85 19.43 10.67 -5.22
CA LEU A 85 18.34 9.71 -5.01
C LEU A 85 17.45 10.08 -3.83
N VAL A 86 17.82 11.10 -3.05
CA VAL A 86 17.08 11.62 -1.90
C VAL A 86 16.83 13.11 -2.07
N GLU A 87 15.56 13.51 -1.97
CA GLU A 87 15.13 14.91 -1.93
C GLU A 87 14.71 15.30 -0.51
N GLY A 88 14.77 16.61 -0.22
CA GLY A 88 14.52 17.16 1.11
C GLY A 88 15.78 17.75 1.73
N SER A 89 15.61 18.42 2.88
CA SER A 89 16.71 19.04 3.61
C SER A 89 17.11 18.16 4.79
N PHE A 90 18.39 17.83 4.89
CA PHE A 90 18.97 17.05 5.97
C PHE A 90 20.46 17.34 6.12
N ARG A 91 21.04 16.98 7.27
CA ARG A 91 22.46 17.07 7.56
C ARG A 91 23.09 15.68 7.61
N GLN A 92 24.38 15.61 7.34
CA GLN A 92 25.12 14.35 7.46
C GLN A 92 25.08 13.87 8.92
N GLY A 93 24.74 12.61 9.11
CA GLY A 93 24.57 11.98 10.41
C GLY A 93 23.17 12.09 11.02
N ASP A 94 22.26 12.86 10.40
CA ASP A 94 20.86 12.93 10.83
C ASP A 94 20.22 11.55 10.75
N THR A 95 19.35 11.25 11.72
CA THR A 95 18.61 9.98 11.77
C THR A 95 17.27 10.12 11.05
N CYS A 96 17.00 9.25 10.09
CA CYS A 96 15.77 9.21 9.31
C CYS A 96 14.92 8.01 9.71
N LEU A 97 13.66 8.26 10.03
CA LEU A 97 12.66 7.23 10.33
C LEU A 97 12.00 6.77 9.01
N ILE A 98 11.99 5.46 8.75
CA ILE A 98 11.26 4.91 7.60
C ILE A 98 9.81 4.59 7.99
N ILE A 99 8.87 4.99 7.14
CA ILE A 99 7.45 4.61 7.22
C ILE A 99 7.12 3.66 6.08
N GLU A 100 6.42 2.57 6.39
CA GLU A 100 5.93 1.59 5.42
C GLU A 100 4.46 1.23 5.70
N ASP A 101 3.71 0.84 4.67
CA ASP A 101 2.33 0.37 4.83
C ASP A 101 2.26 -1.10 5.27
N THR A 102 3.03 -1.97 4.62
CA THR A 102 3.03 -3.41 4.85
C THR A 102 4.43 -3.98 4.68
N VAL A 103 4.78 -4.97 5.49
CA VAL A 103 6.07 -5.66 5.39
C VAL A 103 5.88 -7.17 5.27
N THR A 104 6.69 -7.77 4.39
CA THR A 104 6.84 -9.22 4.23
C THR A 104 8.27 -9.64 4.59
N SER A 105 9.21 -9.54 3.65
CA SER A 105 10.63 -9.84 3.83
C SER A 105 11.45 -8.66 4.36
N GLY A 106 10.89 -7.44 4.34
CA GLY A 106 11.58 -6.20 4.71
C GLY A 106 12.47 -5.59 3.63
N THR A 107 12.53 -6.17 2.42
CA THR A 107 13.44 -5.74 1.36
C THR A 107 13.24 -4.26 0.96
N SER A 108 12.00 -3.81 0.80
CA SER A 108 11.67 -2.41 0.43
C SER A 108 12.21 -1.39 1.44
N ILE A 109 12.12 -1.73 2.73
CA ILE A 109 12.64 -0.92 3.84
C ILE A 109 14.17 -0.91 3.79
N LEU A 110 14.80 -2.08 3.59
CA LEU A 110 16.26 -2.18 3.50
C LEU A 110 16.82 -1.39 2.32
N GLU A 111 16.25 -1.54 1.13
CA GLU A 111 16.67 -0.76 -0.05
C GLU A 111 16.54 0.75 0.18
N THR A 112 15.48 1.16 0.89
CA THR A 112 15.29 2.56 1.25
C THR A 112 16.36 3.02 2.24
N ALA A 113 16.63 2.22 3.27
CA ALA A 113 17.66 2.51 4.26
C ALA A 113 19.05 2.61 3.62
N GLU A 114 19.40 1.70 2.70
CA GLU A 114 20.69 1.72 2.01
C GLU A 114 20.88 3.01 1.19
N VAL A 115 19.85 3.48 0.51
CA VAL A 115 19.91 4.75 -0.24
C VAL A 115 20.06 5.94 0.69
N LEU A 116 19.30 5.99 1.79
CA LEU A 116 19.41 7.06 2.79
C LEU A 116 20.81 7.08 3.43
N CYS A 117 21.33 5.92 3.80
CA CYS A 117 22.66 5.77 4.38
C CYS A 117 23.79 6.19 3.42
N LYS A 118 23.66 5.89 2.11
CA LYS A 118 24.62 6.34 1.08
C LYS A 118 24.66 7.86 0.94
N GLU A 119 23.54 8.54 1.17
CA GLU A 119 23.46 10.02 1.16
C GLU A 119 23.88 10.64 2.51
N GLY A 120 24.29 9.82 3.48
CA GLY A 120 24.85 10.28 4.76
C GLY A 120 23.85 10.37 5.91
N LEU A 121 22.62 9.88 5.75
CA LEU A 121 21.67 9.71 6.86
C LEU A 121 21.97 8.43 7.65
N LYS A 122 21.39 8.32 8.84
CA LYS A 122 21.34 7.08 9.63
C LYS A 122 19.92 6.56 9.63
N VAL A 123 19.75 5.25 9.54
CA VAL A 123 18.44 4.59 9.71
C VAL A 123 18.57 3.52 10.78
N THR A 124 17.86 3.70 11.88
CA THR A 124 17.85 2.78 13.03
C THR A 124 16.51 2.10 13.22
N ASP A 125 15.43 2.75 12.77
CA ASP A 125 14.06 2.34 13.04
C ASP A 125 13.19 2.48 11.79
N ALA A 126 12.25 1.55 11.65
CA ALA A 126 11.17 1.62 10.67
C ALA A 126 9.84 1.32 11.36
N VAL A 127 8.80 2.10 11.05
CA VAL A 127 7.44 1.85 11.52
C VAL A 127 6.59 1.38 10.36
N VAL A 128 5.87 0.28 10.56
CA VAL A 128 5.01 -0.32 9.55
C VAL A 128 3.61 -0.48 10.08
N LEU A 129 2.61 -0.18 9.26
CA LEU A 129 1.22 -0.42 9.65
C LEU A 129 0.98 -1.92 9.84
N MET A 130 1.26 -2.77 8.85
CA MET A 130 1.01 -4.22 8.94
C MET A 130 2.27 -5.08 8.71
N ASP A 131 2.59 -5.94 9.67
CA ASP A 131 3.55 -7.03 9.49
C ASP A 131 2.85 -8.33 9.08
N ARG A 132 3.24 -8.88 7.93
CA ARG A 132 2.72 -10.15 7.41
C ARG A 132 3.44 -11.38 7.98
N GLU A 133 4.39 -11.17 8.89
CA GLU A 133 5.11 -12.20 9.65
C GLU A 133 5.85 -13.21 8.75
N GLN A 134 6.45 -12.70 7.67
CA GLN A 134 7.21 -13.50 6.68
C GLN A 134 8.73 -13.30 6.77
N GLY A 135 9.24 -12.90 7.93
CA GLY A 135 10.68 -12.78 8.22
C GLY A 135 11.26 -11.36 8.14
N GLY A 136 10.42 -10.34 7.93
CA GLY A 136 10.87 -8.95 7.80
C GLY A 136 11.47 -8.37 9.07
N VAL A 137 10.95 -8.74 10.24
CA VAL A 137 11.44 -8.28 11.55
C VAL A 137 12.88 -8.77 11.78
N GLU A 138 13.12 -10.07 11.58
CA GLU A 138 14.43 -10.69 11.79
C GLU A 138 15.44 -10.20 10.74
N MET A 139 15.02 -10.10 9.48
CA MET A 139 15.87 -9.60 8.39
C MET A 139 16.34 -8.18 8.67
N LEU A 140 15.43 -7.26 9.02
CA LEU A 140 15.79 -5.87 9.31
C LEU A 140 16.65 -5.75 10.58
N ALA A 141 16.34 -6.53 11.62
CA ALA A 141 17.14 -6.56 12.85
C ALA A 141 18.59 -6.99 12.56
N SER A 142 18.80 -7.98 11.66
CA SER A 142 20.14 -8.41 11.23
C SER A 142 20.94 -7.31 10.51
N LYS A 143 20.26 -6.28 10.02
CA LYS A 143 20.84 -5.09 9.36
C LYS A 143 20.90 -3.86 10.28
N GLY A 144 20.58 -4.02 11.56
CA GLY A 144 20.60 -2.94 12.54
C GLY A 144 19.38 -2.01 12.48
N ILE A 145 18.30 -2.43 11.81
CA ILE A 145 17.05 -1.67 11.71
C ILE A 145 15.99 -2.36 12.58
N LYS A 146 15.51 -1.67 13.61
CA LYS A 146 14.41 -2.17 14.44
C LYS A 146 13.07 -1.87 13.75
N LEU A 147 12.30 -2.91 13.46
CA LEU A 147 10.97 -2.79 12.86
C LEU A 147 9.89 -2.70 13.95
N HIS A 148 9.00 -1.72 13.82
CA HIS A 148 7.90 -1.44 14.76
C HIS A 148 6.55 -1.59 14.06
N PRO A 149 5.98 -2.81 14.02
CA PRO A 149 4.65 -3.01 13.48
C PRO A 149 3.57 -2.47 14.42
N ILE A 150 2.50 -1.92 13.84
CA ILE A 150 1.27 -1.53 14.58
C ILE A 150 0.37 -2.75 14.76
N ILE A 151 0.21 -3.55 13.71
CA ILE A 151 -0.55 -4.79 13.70
C ILE A 151 0.24 -5.88 12.98
N SER A 152 0.18 -7.12 13.50
CA SER A 152 0.65 -8.30 12.77
C SER A 152 -0.51 -9.09 12.17
N ILE A 153 -0.26 -9.87 11.12
CA ILE A 153 -1.27 -10.71 10.49
C ILE A 153 -1.87 -11.72 11.48
N SER A 154 -1.07 -12.30 12.39
CA SER A 154 -1.59 -13.16 13.45
C SER A 154 -2.51 -12.43 14.43
N GLN A 155 -2.20 -11.17 14.76
CA GLN A 155 -3.09 -10.35 15.60
C GLN A 155 -4.39 -10.04 14.88
N LEU A 156 -4.33 -9.72 13.58
CA LEU A 156 -5.50 -9.48 12.75
C LEU A 156 -6.42 -10.71 12.72
N LEU A 157 -5.88 -11.89 12.37
CA LEU A 157 -6.64 -13.14 12.29
C LEU A 157 -7.30 -13.49 13.62
N ARG A 158 -6.57 -13.34 14.74
CA ARG A 158 -7.10 -13.60 16.08
C ARG A 158 -8.30 -12.72 16.40
N VAL A 159 -8.23 -11.43 16.10
CA VAL A 159 -9.34 -10.50 16.38
C VAL A 159 -10.51 -10.78 15.45
N LEU A 160 -10.28 -11.03 14.16
CA LEU A 160 -11.34 -11.35 13.21
C LEU A 160 -12.07 -12.66 13.58
N GLN A 161 -11.32 -13.68 14.00
CA GLN A 161 -11.91 -14.95 14.43
C GLN A 161 -12.71 -14.78 15.74
N ALA A 162 -12.17 -14.04 16.72
CA ALA A 162 -12.86 -13.76 17.98
C ALA A 162 -14.12 -12.90 17.78
N ALA A 163 -14.16 -12.08 16.73
CA ALA A 163 -15.32 -11.29 16.33
C ALA A 163 -16.27 -12.06 15.38
N GLU A 164 -16.05 -13.36 15.17
CA GLU A 164 -16.84 -14.23 14.28
C GLU A 164 -16.95 -13.70 12.84
N ARG A 165 -15.91 -12.97 12.39
CA ARG A 165 -15.82 -12.40 11.03
C ARG A 165 -15.15 -13.34 10.04
N ILE A 166 -14.35 -14.27 10.54
CA ILE A 166 -13.79 -15.40 9.78
C ILE A 166 -14.01 -16.67 10.59
N ASP A 167 -14.25 -17.78 9.90
CA ASP A 167 -14.31 -19.08 10.55
C ASP A 167 -12.91 -19.60 10.93
N ALA A 168 -12.90 -20.62 11.79
CA ALA A 168 -11.65 -21.24 12.24
C ALA A 168 -10.85 -21.88 11.11
N GLN A 169 -11.53 -22.40 10.07
CA GLN A 169 -10.89 -23.03 8.93
C GLN A 169 -10.10 -22.02 8.09
N THR A 170 -10.68 -20.86 7.83
CA THR A 170 -10.08 -19.75 7.10
C THR A 170 -8.88 -19.20 7.88
N ALA A 171 -9.05 -18.95 9.18
CA ALA A 171 -7.94 -18.51 10.04
C ALA A 171 -6.77 -19.50 10.02
N GLN A 172 -7.06 -20.81 10.11
CA GLN A 172 -6.05 -21.86 10.07
C GLN A 172 -5.35 -21.98 8.71
N SER A 173 -6.10 -21.81 7.61
CA SER A 173 -5.55 -21.80 6.25
C SER A 173 -4.55 -20.66 6.05
N VAL A 174 -4.91 -19.44 6.49
CA VAL A 174 -4.02 -18.28 6.40
C VAL A 174 -2.80 -18.44 7.30
N HIS A 175 -2.96 -18.96 8.52
CA HIS A 175 -1.82 -19.27 9.40
C HIS A 175 -0.84 -20.24 8.76
N ARG A 176 -1.34 -21.30 8.11
CA ARG A 176 -0.50 -22.25 7.37
C ARG A 176 0.23 -21.57 6.22
N PHE A 177 -0.47 -20.75 5.43
CA PHE A 177 0.15 -19.99 4.34
C PHE A 177 1.30 -19.10 4.83
N ILE A 178 1.15 -18.42 5.97
CA ILE A 178 2.22 -17.58 6.54
C ILE A 178 3.44 -18.44 6.94
N GLN A 179 3.20 -19.59 7.59
CA GLN A 179 4.26 -20.51 8.00
C GLN A 179 5.03 -21.08 6.80
N ASP A 180 4.31 -21.55 5.78
CA ASP A 180 4.89 -22.17 4.58
C ASP A 180 5.69 -21.15 3.75
N ASN A 181 5.33 -19.88 3.83
CA ASN A 181 6.00 -18.78 3.12
C ASN A 181 6.86 -17.90 4.04
N ASN A 182 7.28 -18.44 5.20
CA ASN A 182 8.23 -17.74 6.06
C ASN A 182 9.65 -17.87 5.47
N ARG A 183 10.20 -16.74 5.04
CA ARG A 183 11.46 -16.68 4.29
C ARG A 183 12.71 -16.78 5.20
N HIS A 184 12.52 -16.90 6.52
CA HIS A 184 13.59 -16.88 7.53
C HIS A 184 13.80 -18.21 8.29
N SER A 185 13.26 -19.33 7.78
CA SER A 185 13.44 -20.67 8.36
C SER A 185 14.92 -21.14 8.38
N PRO A 186 15.39 -21.94 9.37
CA PRO A 186 16.80 -22.35 9.48
C PRO A 186 17.29 -23.25 8.34
N SER A 187 16.39 -23.82 7.54
CA SER A 187 16.71 -24.71 6.42
C SER A 187 17.13 -23.97 5.14
N SER A 188 17.05 -22.64 5.08
CA SER A 188 17.35 -21.86 3.87
C SER A 188 18.73 -21.18 3.87
N ILE A 189 19.61 -21.48 4.83
CA ILE A 189 21.03 -21.10 4.73
C ILE A 189 21.80 -22.18 3.94
N LYS A 190 21.41 -22.41 2.68
CA LYS A 190 22.28 -22.98 1.65
C LYS A 190 21.86 -22.42 0.29
N ALA A 191 22.88 -21.97 -0.45
CA ALA A 191 22.84 -21.37 -1.78
C ALA A 191 22.26 -19.94 -1.83
N ALA A 192 23.11 -18.98 -1.46
CA ALA A 192 23.10 -17.69 -2.13
C ALA A 192 23.63 -17.92 -3.56
N GLU A 193 22.74 -18.27 -4.49
CA GLU A 193 22.92 -18.19 -5.94
C GLU A 193 21.62 -18.66 -6.61
N ASP A 194 21.05 -17.76 -7.41
CA ASP A 194 19.87 -17.92 -8.27
C ASP A 194 18.49 -18.21 -7.65
N TYR A 195 17.47 -17.70 -8.34
CA TYR A 195 16.02 -17.78 -8.12
C TYR A 195 15.34 -16.61 -7.39
N GLY A 196 14.95 -15.62 -8.20
CA GLY A 196 13.82 -14.74 -7.94
C GLY A 196 12.51 -15.51 -7.85
N GLY A 197 11.72 -15.18 -6.83
CA GLY A 197 10.38 -15.72 -6.58
C GLY A 197 9.56 -14.65 -5.87
N GLU A 198 8.76 -13.93 -6.66
CA GLU A 198 7.79 -12.92 -6.24
C GLU A 198 6.48 -13.57 -5.74
N ALA A 199 5.84 -12.95 -4.75
CA ALA A 199 4.44 -13.24 -4.42
C ALA A 199 3.54 -12.81 -5.60
N VAL A 200 2.71 -13.72 -6.10
CA VAL A 200 1.92 -13.50 -7.31
C VAL A 200 0.62 -12.74 -6.97
N GLN A 201 0.61 -11.41 -7.15
CA GLN A 201 -0.63 -10.66 -7.35
C GLN A 201 -0.99 -10.70 -8.84
N PRO A 202 -2.13 -11.25 -9.26
CA PRO A 202 -2.49 -11.32 -10.68
C PRO A 202 -2.98 -9.97 -11.24
N LEU A 203 -3.34 -9.01 -10.37
CA LEU A 203 -3.95 -7.74 -10.74
C LEU A 203 -3.21 -6.56 -10.12
N LEU A 204 -2.89 -5.57 -10.94
CA LEU A 204 -2.18 -4.35 -10.59
C LEU A 204 -3.15 -3.17 -10.74
N ASN A 205 -3.26 -2.29 -9.75
CA ASN A 205 -4.03 -1.05 -9.91
C ASN A 205 -3.06 0.10 -10.21
N ALA A 206 -3.37 0.93 -11.22
CA ALA A 206 -2.50 2.04 -11.59
C ALA A 206 -3.29 3.30 -11.97
N HIS A 207 -2.76 4.46 -11.61
CA HIS A 207 -3.18 5.73 -12.20
C HIS A 207 -2.34 6.01 -13.44
N ALA A 208 -2.99 6.36 -14.56
CA ALA A 208 -2.31 6.73 -15.81
C ALA A 208 -2.14 8.25 -15.97
N VAL A 209 -2.32 9.03 -14.91
CA VAL A 209 -2.13 10.49 -14.89
C VAL A 209 -0.76 10.91 -15.46
N PRO A 210 0.36 10.21 -15.19
CA PRO A 210 1.67 10.56 -15.76
C PRO A 210 1.83 10.20 -17.25
N GLY A 211 0.83 9.58 -17.89
CA GLY A 211 0.85 9.19 -19.29
C GLY A 211 1.25 7.73 -19.56
N PRO A 212 1.32 7.31 -20.84
CA PRO A 212 1.43 5.91 -21.25
C PRO A 212 2.76 5.24 -20.86
N GLY A 213 3.79 6.03 -20.51
CA GLY A 213 5.07 5.49 -20.03
C GLY A 213 4.92 4.60 -18.79
N VAL A 214 3.96 4.92 -17.91
CA VAL A 214 3.64 4.12 -16.72
C VAL A 214 3.16 2.72 -17.13
N LEU A 215 2.29 2.65 -18.12
CA LEU A 215 1.75 1.38 -18.60
C LEU A 215 2.81 0.55 -19.33
N LYS A 216 3.73 1.19 -20.07
CA LYS A 216 4.87 0.47 -20.68
C LYS A 216 5.78 -0.15 -19.61
N GLY A 217 6.11 0.60 -18.56
CA GLY A 217 6.92 0.09 -17.45
C GLY A 217 6.24 -1.03 -16.68
N LEU A 218 4.96 -0.85 -16.35
CA LEU A 218 4.17 -1.88 -15.67
C LEU A 218 3.96 -3.12 -16.54
N SER A 219 3.75 -2.95 -17.84
CA SER A 219 3.58 -4.03 -18.81
C SER A 219 4.84 -4.87 -18.96
N ALA A 220 6.01 -4.23 -19.06
CA ALA A 220 7.30 -4.91 -19.14
C ALA A 220 7.59 -5.76 -17.90
N ALA A 221 7.18 -5.30 -16.71
CA ALA A 221 7.33 -6.04 -15.46
C ALA A 221 6.21 -7.09 -15.25
N GLY A 222 4.98 -6.79 -15.63
CA GLY A 222 3.79 -7.56 -15.27
C GLY A 222 3.45 -8.69 -16.24
N LYS A 223 3.63 -8.50 -17.56
CA LYS A 223 3.29 -9.53 -18.56
C LYS A 223 4.08 -10.82 -18.43
N PRO A 224 5.41 -10.80 -18.20
CA PRO A 224 6.18 -12.05 -18.01
C PRO A 224 5.70 -12.88 -16.82
N LEU A 225 4.95 -12.25 -15.91
CA LEU A 225 4.43 -12.83 -14.68
C LEU A 225 2.93 -13.17 -14.76
N GLY A 226 2.31 -13.01 -15.94
CA GLY A 226 0.88 -13.29 -16.14
C GLY A 226 -0.06 -12.32 -15.42
N ARG A 227 0.35 -11.06 -15.24
CA ARG A 227 -0.42 -10.05 -14.50
C ARG A 227 -1.15 -9.08 -15.43
N GLY A 228 -2.35 -8.66 -15.01
CA GLY A 228 -3.16 -7.62 -15.67
C GLY A 228 -3.21 -6.32 -14.87
N CYS A 229 -3.57 -5.23 -15.53
CA CYS A 229 -3.66 -3.89 -14.94
C CYS A 229 -5.08 -3.32 -14.99
N LEU A 230 -5.56 -2.78 -13.88
CA LEU A 230 -6.78 -1.98 -13.79
C LEU A 230 -6.42 -0.51 -13.65
N LEU A 231 -6.92 0.32 -14.56
CA LEU A 231 -6.70 1.76 -14.51
C LEU A 231 -7.68 2.43 -13.57
N VAL A 232 -7.17 3.16 -12.58
CA VAL A 232 -8.01 3.99 -11.71
C VAL A 232 -8.35 5.27 -12.46
N ALA A 233 -9.53 5.28 -13.07
CA ALA A 233 -10.00 6.34 -13.96
C ALA A 233 -11.01 7.27 -13.27
N GLN A 234 -11.77 6.76 -12.31
CA GLN A 234 -12.60 7.58 -11.43
C GLN A 234 -12.54 7.02 -10.01
N MET A 235 -12.83 7.89 -9.05
CA MET A 235 -12.87 7.54 -7.64
C MET A 235 -14.28 7.81 -7.10
N SER A 236 -14.63 7.16 -6.01
CA SER A 236 -15.92 7.36 -5.35
C SER A 236 -15.98 8.64 -4.49
N SER A 237 -14.89 9.41 -4.43
CA SER A 237 -14.85 10.74 -3.81
C SER A 237 -15.37 11.83 -4.76
N GLN A 238 -16.19 12.74 -4.24
CA GLN A 238 -16.68 13.90 -4.97
C GLN A 238 -15.52 14.80 -5.46
N ASP A 239 -15.71 15.42 -6.63
CA ASP A 239 -14.78 16.38 -7.26
C ASP A 239 -13.36 15.86 -7.53
N HIS A 240 -13.19 14.57 -7.79
CA HIS A 240 -11.88 14.02 -8.14
C HIS A 240 -11.37 14.55 -9.49
N CYS A 241 -10.10 14.96 -9.55
CA CYS A 241 -9.53 15.52 -10.78
C CYS A 241 -9.37 14.49 -11.92
N LEU A 242 -9.49 13.18 -11.62
CA LEU A 242 -9.34 12.11 -12.63
C LEU A 242 -10.43 12.13 -13.71
N GLN A 243 -11.59 12.74 -13.44
CA GLN A 243 -12.67 12.82 -14.40
C GLN A 243 -12.26 13.59 -15.67
N LEU A 244 -11.35 14.56 -15.52
CA LEU A 244 -10.80 15.35 -16.61
C LEU A 244 -9.91 14.54 -17.56
N PHE A 245 -9.47 13.34 -17.16
CA PHE A 245 -8.54 12.50 -17.90
C PHE A 245 -9.17 11.21 -18.42
N CYS A 246 -10.47 10.96 -18.18
CA CYS A 246 -11.14 9.70 -18.52
C CYS A 246 -10.97 9.31 -19.99
N VAL A 247 -11.16 10.26 -20.92
CA VAL A 247 -11.00 9.99 -22.37
C VAL A 247 -9.58 9.52 -22.70
N ALA A 248 -8.57 10.19 -22.15
CA ALA A 248 -7.17 9.81 -22.35
C ALA A 248 -6.86 8.45 -21.71
N GLN A 249 -7.44 8.15 -20.54
CA GLN A 249 -7.27 6.86 -19.87
C GLN A 249 -7.92 5.70 -20.63
N VAL A 250 -9.09 5.92 -21.24
CA VAL A 250 -9.73 4.93 -22.12
C VAL A 250 -8.86 4.69 -23.34
N GLN A 251 -8.41 5.74 -24.04
CA GLN A 251 -7.53 5.59 -25.20
C GLN A 251 -6.23 4.84 -24.85
N MET A 252 -5.60 5.16 -23.72
CA MET A 252 -4.40 4.46 -23.24
C MET A 252 -4.67 2.99 -22.88
N ALA A 253 -5.85 2.68 -22.33
CA ALA A 253 -6.24 1.30 -22.07
C ALA A 253 -6.45 0.52 -23.37
N GLU A 254 -7.05 1.13 -24.39
CA GLU A 254 -7.26 0.51 -25.70
C GLU A 254 -5.94 0.22 -26.42
N GLU A 255 -5.02 1.18 -26.41
CA GLU A 255 -3.67 1.04 -26.97
C GLU A 255 -2.84 -0.03 -26.24
N HIS A 256 -3.19 -0.36 -24.99
CA HIS A 256 -2.50 -1.33 -24.15
C HIS A 256 -3.44 -2.44 -23.64
N SER A 257 -4.42 -2.82 -24.46
CA SER A 257 -5.47 -3.82 -24.16
C SER A 257 -4.93 -5.24 -23.95
N ASP A 258 -3.69 -5.49 -24.32
CA ASP A 258 -2.97 -6.73 -24.03
C ASP A 258 -2.39 -6.80 -22.60
N PHE A 259 -2.57 -5.73 -21.82
CA PHE A 259 -2.11 -5.60 -20.43
C PHE A 259 -3.15 -4.98 -19.51
N VAL A 260 -3.82 -3.93 -19.98
CA VAL A 260 -4.89 -3.25 -19.27
C VAL A 260 -6.17 -4.02 -19.53
N MET A 261 -6.80 -4.49 -18.45
CA MET A 261 -7.98 -5.36 -18.51
C MET A 261 -9.26 -4.65 -18.08
N GLY A 262 -9.16 -3.40 -17.63
CA GLY A 262 -10.33 -2.69 -17.13
C GLY A 262 -10.00 -1.43 -16.34
N PHE A 263 -11.02 -0.91 -15.70
CA PHE A 263 -10.99 0.36 -14.98
C PHE A 263 -11.57 0.21 -13.59
N ILE A 264 -11.01 0.93 -12.64
CA ILE A 264 -11.71 1.33 -11.42
C ILE A 264 -12.39 2.66 -11.73
N CYS A 265 -13.73 2.66 -11.73
CA CYS A 265 -14.50 3.80 -12.20
C CYS A 265 -15.92 3.86 -11.64
N GLY A 266 -16.37 5.06 -11.30
CA GLY A 266 -17.72 5.32 -10.81
C GLY A 266 -18.78 5.08 -11.88
N SER A 267 -18.50 5.36 -13.15
CA SER A 267 -19.39 5.16 -14.29
C SER A 267 -18.78 4.26 -15.35
N LYS A 268 -19.62 3.73 -16.24
CA LYS A 268 -19.15 3.02 -17.44
C LYS A 268 -18.31 3.97 -18.30
N LEU A 269 -17.13 3.52 -18.70
CA LEU A 269 -16.15 4.35 -19.44
C LEU A 269 -15.99 3.93 -20.90
N THR A 270 -16.42 2.72 -21.27
CA THR A 270 -16.35 2.20 -22.63
C THR A 270 -17.41 1.11 -22.85
N GLU A 271 -17.89 0.99 -24.08
CA GLU A 271 -18.82 -0.06 -24.53
C GLU A 271 -18.11 -1.36 -24.96
N ARG A 272 -16.77 -1.35 -24.96
CA ARG A 272 -15.94 -2.48 -25.35
C ARG A 272 -16.04 -3.61 -24.31
N PRO A 273 -16.59 -4.78 -24.64
CA PRO A 273 -16.87 -5.86 -23.68
C PRO A 273 -15.61 -6.51 -23.09
N GLU A 274 -14.44 -6.29 -23.68
CA GLU A 274 -13.15 -6.79 -23.20
C GLU A 274 -12.63 -6.08 -21.94
N PHE A 275 -13.19 -4.91 -21.60
CA PHE A 275 -12.75 -4.15 -20.42
C PHE A 275 -13.73 -4.31 -19.25
N ILE A 276 -13.19 -4.67 -18.10
CA ILE A 276 -13.95 -4.80 -16.85
C ILE A 276 -14.08 -3.44 -16.19
N HIS A 277 -15.29 -3.03 -15.80
CA HIS A 277 -15.51 -1.86 -14.95
C HIS A 277 -15.74 -2.30 -13.50
N MET A 278 -14.84 -1.88 -12.61
CA MET A 278 -14.96 -2.13 -11.18
C MET A 278 -15.40 -0.82 -10.51
N THR A 279 -16.63 -0.79 -10.00
CA THR A 279 -17.19 0.42 -9.40
C THR A 279 -16.82 0.54 -7.93
N PRO A 280 -16.08 1.60 -7.53
CA PRO A 280 -15.71 1.80 -6.14
C PRO A 280 -16.89 2.34 -5.32
N GLY A 281 -16.86 2.07 -4.02
CA GLY A 281 -17.84 2.65 -3.08
C GLY A 281 -19.26 2.06 -3.16
N VAL A 282 -19.40 0.78 -3.51
CA VAL A 282 -20.72 0.11 -3.51
C VAL A 282 -21.10 -0.38 -2.11
N GLN A 283 -22.27 0.03 -1.62
CA GLN A 283 -22.82 -0.37 -0.31
C GLN A 283 -24.31 -0.68 -0.38
N MET A 284 -24.86 -1.41 0.59
CA MET A 284 -26.29 -1.74 0.62
C MET A 284 -27.23 -0.53 0.79
N GLN A 285 -26.68 0.65 1.10
CA GLN A 285 -27.42 1.91 1.22
C GLN A 285 -26.63 3.02 0.51
N ALA A 286 -27.32 3.81 -0.32
CA ALA A 286 -26.75 5.00 -0.95
C ALA A 286 -26.52 6.11 0.10
N GLY A 287 -25.50 6.94 -0.12
CA GLY A 287 -25.23 8.08 0.75
C GLY A 287 -23.85 8.68 0.56
N GLY A 288 -23.46 9.60 1.44
CA GLY A 288 -22.12 10.14 1.46
C GLY A 288 -21.63 10.43 2.87
N ASP A 289 -20.30 10.44 3.06
CA ASP A 289 -19.69 10.80 4.33
C ASP A 289 -19.29 12.28 4.40
N LEU A 290 -18.94 12.75 5.61
CA LEU A 290 -18.49 14.12 5.86
C LEU A 290 -17.14 14.46 5.17
N LEU A 291 -16.50 13.49 4.53
CA LEU A 291 -15.21 13.60 3.84
C LEU A 291 -15.38 13.52 2.32
N GLY A 292 -16.60 13.69 1.81
CA GLY A 292 -16.90 13.72 0.38
C GLY A 292 -16.86 12.34 -0.28
N GLN A 293 -16.84 11.25 0.48
CA GLN A 293 -17.03 9.90 -0.05
C GLN A 293 -18.48 9.73 -0.47
N GLN A 294 -18.71 9.19 -1.66
CA GLN A 294 -20.04 8.81 -2.12
C GLN A 294 -20.15 7.28 -2.19
N TYR A 295 -21.33 6.78 -1.85
CA TYR A 295 -21.68 5.37 -1.89
C TYR A 295 -22.94 5.17 -2.73
N THR A 296 -22.90 4.14 -3.57
CA THR A 296 -23.97 3.78 -4.50
C THR A 296 -24.43 2.36 -4.20
N THR A 297 -25.71 2.05 -4.38
CA THR A 297 -26.23 0.70 -4.16
C THR A 297 -25.86 -0.26 -5.31
N PRO A 298 -25.78 -1.57 -5.07
CA PRO A 298 -25.62 -2.55 -6.15
C PRO A 298 -26.68 -2.38 -7.24
N GLU A 299 -27.92 -2.12 -6.84
CA GLU A 299 -29.04 -1.87 -7.76
C GLU A 299 -28.79 -0.63 -8.62
N GLU A 300 -28.38 0.49 -8.04
CA GLU A 300 -28.06 1.72 -8.78
C GLU A 300 -26.84 1.56 -9.70
N VAL A 301 -25.82 0.80 -9.30
CA VAL A 301 -24.65 0.52 -10.16
C VAL A 301 -25.04 -0.32 -11.37
N VAL A 302 -25.98 -1.26 -11.21
CA VAL A 302 -26.44 -2.16 -12.28
C VAL A 302 -27.55 -1.51 -13.12
N GLN A 303 -28.42 -0.69 -12.54
CA GLN A 303 -29.60 -0.13 -13.22
C GLN A 303 -29.39 1.30 -13.76
N ASP A 304 -28.61 2.14 -13.09
CA ASP A 304 -28.68 3.60 -13.27
C ASP A 304 -27.54 4.18 -14.12
N LYS A 305 -26.58 3.35 -14.57
CA LYS A 305 -25.45 3.80 -15.40
C LYS A 305 -25.42 3.29 -16.84
N ASP A 306 -26.47 2.58 -17.25
CA ASP A 306 -26.77 2.30 -18.67
C ASP A 306 -27.64 3.40 -19.32
N ASN A 307 -28.05 4.44 -18.57
CA ASN A 307 -28.99 5.47 -19.03
C ASN A 307 -28.47 6.92 -18.91
N ASN A 308 -27.27 7.18 -19.42
CA ASN A 308 -26.96 8.51 -19.97
C ASN A 308 -26.27 8.30 -21.31
N GLY A 309 -26.92 8.80 -22.37
CA GLY A 309 -26.58 8.55 -23.77
C GLY A 309 -25.26 9.12 -24.24
#